data_AF-A0A822GYQ7-F1
#
_entry.id   AF-A0A822GYQ7-F1
#
_cell.length_a   1.000
_cell.length_b   1.000
_cell.length_c   1.000
_cell.angle_alpha   90.00
_cell.angle_beta   90.00
_cell.angle_gamma   90.00
#
_symmetry.space_group_name_H-M   'P 1'
#
loop_
_entity.id
_entity.type
_entity.pdbx_description
1 polymer ?
#
loop_
_entity_poly.entity_id
_entity_poly.type
_entity_poly.pdbx_seq_one_letter_code
_entity_poly.pdbx_strand_id
1 'polypeptide(L)' 'DFGGPILQWIENHWEQVDIASFNRGGCELSPSEAYIRLAYYRDWIESYIGNRSQPDMTMLT' A
#
# COMPACT_ATOMS: atom_id res chain seq x y z
N ASP A 1 -5.46 -0.53 11.82
CA ASP A 1 -4.21 -0.32 11.05
C ASP A 1 -4.41 -0.24 9.54
N PHE A 2 -5.62 0.03 9.04
CA PHE A 2 -5.85 0.20 7.61
C PHE A 2 -5.09 1.40 7.06
N GLY A 3 -4.44 1.24 5.92
CA GLY A 3 -3.54 2.22 5.31
C GLY A 3 -2.10 2.20 5.83
N GLY A 4 -1.78 1.38 6.83
CA GLY A 4 -0.44 1.27 7.39
C GLY A 4 0.57 0.56 6.46
N PRO A 5 1.88 0.87 6.57
CA PRO A 5 2.91 0.22 5.77
C PRO A 5 3.21 -1.19 6.28
N ILE A 6 3.42 -2.11 5.36
CA ILE A 6 3.94 -3.45 5.65
C ILE A 6 5.36 -3.51 5.12
N LEU A 7 6.29 -3.75 6.04
CA LEU A 7 7.72 -3.68 5.78
C LEU A 7 8.32 -5.08 5.72
N GLN A 8 9.21 -5.30 4.76
CA GLN A 8 10.03 -6.49 4.63
C GLN A 8 11.50 -6.10 4.72
N TRP A 9 12.30 -6.90 5.42
CA TRP A 9 13.76 -6.74 5.43
C TRP A 9 14.36 -7.41 4.19
N ILE A 10 14.92 -6.61 3.28
CA ILE A 10 15.48 -7.04 2.00
C ILE A 10 16.85 -6.38 1.83
N GLU A 11 17.85 -7.13 1.39
CA GLU A 11 19.18 -6.59 1.07
C GLU A 11 19.73 -5.59 2.12
N ASN A 12 19.59 -5.92 3.40
CA ASN A 12 20.07 -5.14 4.54
C ASN A 12 19.38 -3.78 4.75
N HIS A 13 18.13 -3.62 4.32
CA HIS A 13 17.28 -2.48 4.65
C HIS A 13 15.79 -2.86 4.73
N TRP A 14 14.97 -1.98 5.31
CA TRP A 14 13.51 -2.14 5.32
C TRP A 14 12.90 -1.56 4.06
N GLU A 15 12.14 -2.36 3.33
CA GLU A 15 11.36 -1.95 2.17
C GLU A 15 9.87 -2.05 2.47
N GLN A 16 9.07 -1.08 2.02
CA GLN A 16 7.62 -1.21 2.07
C GLN A 16 7.14 -2.03 0.87
N VAL A 17 6.48 -3.16 1.13
CA VAL A 17 6.05 -4.12 0.10
C VAL A 17 4.54 -4.16 -0.10
N ASP A 18 3.79 -3.81 0.94
CA ASP A 18 2.34 -3.83 0.94
C ASP A 18 1.74 -2.67 1.77
N ILE A 19 0.43 -2.46 1.61
CA ILE A 19 -0.40 -1.60 2.46
C ILE A 19 -1.46 -2.46 3.13
N ALA A 20 -1.60 -2.32 4.45
CA ALA A 20 -2.65 -2.97 5.23
C ALA A 20 -4.03 -2.49 4.75
N SER A 21 -4.90 -3.39 4.26
CA SER A 21 -6.17 -2.99 3.65
C SER A 21 -7.39 -3.56 4.35
N PHE A 22 -7.62 -4.87 4.30
CA PHE A 22 -8.80 -5.45 4.94
C PHE A 22 -8.41 -6.74 5.64
N ASN A 23 -8.92 -6.91 6.86
CA ASN A 23 -8.84 -8.17 7.56
C ASN A 23 -10.28 -8.57 7.90
N ARG A 24 -10.73 -9.70 7.34
CA ARG A 24 -11.96 -10.37 7.78
C ARG A 24 -11.59 -11.36 8.88
N GLY A 25 -11.88 -11.02 10.13
CA GLY A 25 -11.70 -11.94 11.27
C GLY A 25 -10.73 -11.45 12.36
N GLY A 26 -10.01 -10.35 12.18
CA GLY A 26 -9.05 -9.88 13.18
C GLY A 26 -7.90 -10.88 13.40
N CYS A 27 -7.59 -11.21 14.65
CA CYS A 27 -6.51 -12.14 15.05
C CYS A 27 -6.93 -13.63 15.02
N GLU A 28 -7.83 -14.02 14.12
CA GLU A 28 -8.18 -15.42 13.94
C GLU A 28 -7.00 -16.19 13.35
N LEU A 29 -6.86 -17.49 13.66
CA LEU A 29 -5.73 -18.35 13.23
C LEU A 29 -5.65 -18.55 11.71
N SER A 30 -6.69 -18.17 10.98
CA SER A 30 -6.78 -18.22 9.52
C SER A 30 -7.40 -16.93 8.98
N PRO A 31 -6.83 -15.75 9.26
CA PRO A 31 -7.40 -14.51 8.81
C PRO A 31 -7.17 -14.42 7.30
N SER A 32 -8.21 -14.11 6.56
CA SER A 32 -8.07 -13.70 5.16
C SER A 32 -7.64 -12.24 5.16
N GLU A 33 -6.34 -12.04 5.34
CA GLU A 33 -5.72 -10.72 5.30
C GLU A 33 -5.54 -10.32 3.85
N ALA A 34 -6.26 -9.28 3.44
CA ALA A 34 -6.11 -8.65 2.15
C ALA A 34 -5.13 -7.48 2.29
N TYR A 35 -4.03 -7.61 1.55
CA TYR A 35 -2.99 -6.60 1.43
C TYR A 35 -2.97 -6.05 0.02
N ILE A 36 -2.64 -4.77 -0.11
CA ILE A 36 -2.44 -4.14 -1.42
C ILE A 36 -0.97 -4.22 -1.78
N ARG A 37 -0.66 -5.05 -2.79
CA ARG A 37 0.69 -5.30 -3.27
C ARG A 37 1.27 -4.12 -4.03
N LEU A 38 2.25 -3.43 -3.45
CA LEU A 38 2.82 -2.22 -4.03
C LEU A 38 3.49 -2.48 -5.37
N ALA A 39 4.12 -3.65 -5.55
CA ALA A 39 4.73 -4.02 -6.81
C ALA A 39 3.75 -3.97 -8.01
N TYR A 40 2.46 -4.25 -7.78
CA TYR A 40 1.45 -4.17 -8.83
C TYR A 40 1.11 -2.73 -9.24
N TYR A 41 1.19 -1.79 -8.29
CA TYR A 41 0.83 -0.38 -8.50
C TYR A 41 2.03 0.52 -8.77
N ARG A 42 3.25 -0.03 -8.87
CA ARG A 42 4.50 0.72 -8.98
C ARG A 42 4.45 1.78 -10.08
N ASP A 43 4.09 1.41 -11.29
CA ASP A 43 4.06 2.33 -12.43
C ASP A 43 3.04 3.48 -12.22
N TRP A 44 1.89 3.18 -11.63
CA TRP A 44 0.89 4.18 -11.27
C TRP A 44 1.46 5.14 -10.22
N ILE A 45 2.05 4.63 -9.13
CA ILE A 45 2.67 5.47 -8.08
C ILE A 45 3.76 6.37 -8.69
N GLU A 46 4.66 5.79 -9.49
CA GLU A 46 5.74 6.53 -10.14
C GLU A 46 5.22 7.63 -11.07
N SER A 47 4.09 7.40 -11.76
CA SER A 47 3.45 8.41 -12.61
C SER A 47 2.95 9.64 -11.84
N TYR A 48 2.58 9.48 -10.57
CA TYR A 48 2.14 10.59 -9.71
C TYR A 48 3.32 11.28 -9.01
N ILE A 49 4.37 10.54 -8.66
CA ILE A 49 5.56 11.13 -8.03
C ILE A 49 6.38 11.94 -9.05
N GLY A 50 6.46 11.48 -10.30
CA GLY A 50 7.13 12.21 -11.39
C GLY A 50 6.42 13.51 -11.79
N ASN A 51 5.09 13.57 -11.64
CA ASN A 51 4.27 14.75 -11.92
C ASN A 51 3.99 15.55 -10.65
N ARG A 52 4.96 16.39 -10.22
CA ARG A 52 4.84 17.28 -9.03
C ARG A 52 3.70 18.32 -9.08
N SER A 53 2.94 18.39 -10.16
CA SER A 53 1.72 19.21 -10.25
C SER A 53 0.51 18.27 -10.13
N GLN A 54 0.22 17.78 -8.92
CA GLN A 54 -1.02 17.03 -8.69
C GLN A 54 -2.22 17.99 -8.84
N PRO A 55 -3.23 17.67 -9.68
CA PRO A 55 -4.51 18.35 -9.59
C PRO A 55 -5.20 17.96 -8.28
N ASP A 56 -5.90 18.93 -7.69
CA ASP A 56 -6.63 18.80 -6.44
C ASP A 56 -7.61 17.60 -6.48
N MET A 57 -7.38 16.62 -5.61
CA MET A 57 -8.17 15.38 -5.55
C MET A 57 -9.57 15.56 -4.96
N THR A 58 -9.96 16.77 -4.54
CA THR A 58 -11.33 17.06 -4.07
C THR A 58 -12.39 17.13 -5.18
N MET A 59 -11.99 17.04 -6.45
CA MET A 59 -12.91 17.18 -7.60
C MET A 59 -13.51 15.85 -8.11
N LEU A 60 -13.28 14.72 -7.42
CA LEU A 60 -13.72 13.38 -7.85
C LEU A 60 -14.88 12.79 -7.02
N THR A 61 -15.68 13.62 -6.35
CA THR A 61 -16.90 13.21 -5.64
C THR A 61 -18.17 13.67 -6.32
#